data_AF-A0A8T7GB09-F1
#
_entry.id   AF-A0A8T7GB09-F1
#
_cell.length_a   1.000
_cell.length_b   1.000
_cell.length_c   1.000
_cell.angle_alpha   90.00
_cell.angle_beta   90.00
_cell.angle_gamma   90.00
#
_symmetry.space_group_name_H-M   'P 1'
#
loop_
_entity.id
_entity.type
_entity.pdbx_description
1 polymer ?
#
loop_
_entity_poly.entity_id
_entity_poly.type
_entity_poly.pdbx_seq_one_letter_code
_entity_poly.pdbx_strand_id
1 'polypeptide(L)'
;MGGFWKCFYKEGNEIRGVTHPFETNIDAPNIAELKTFEGFGDLVYLKYRSPEFSIFYDLLKIVDKDIVLGKAFLGFPPFGNHILDFSMSRRYSVDFMTEEDHETIYEQYARSPAADEIMGRWNGRLVSDSALTPVTQVFTYTRDNIGKLQMEYLFGGLLRGILRITLTPEQMNMYDFTDWHDEVKIVTKDFMVGKWCSPWTQIPLNFGPSFLGVERGSQGSRFSIRFTLRRI
;
A
#
# COMPACT_ATOMS: atom_id res chain seq x y z
N MET A 1 7.69 11.11 -16.60
CA MET A 1 8.35 9.80 -16.45
C MET A 1 7.29 8.78 -16.85
N GLY A 2 7.46 8.10 -17.99
CA GLY A 2 6.41 7.22 -18.52
C GLY A 2 6.27 5.94 -17.70
N GLY A 3 5.06 5.64 -17.24
CA GLY A 3 4.71 4.37 -16.63
C GLY A 3 3.23 4.08 -16.85
N PHE A 4 2.81 2.83 -16.63
CA PHE A 4 1.43 2.40 -16.80
C PHE A 4 1.12 1.24 -15.87
N TRP A 5 -0.17 1.03 -15.60
CA TRP A 5 -0.68 -0.21 -15.00
C TRP A 5 -1.60 -0.93 -15.98
N LYS A 6 -1.74 -2.24 -15.78
CA LYS A 6 -2.73 -3.06 -16.48
C LYS A 6 -3.65 -3.75 -15.49
N CYS A 7 -4.94 -3.78 -15.80
CA CYS A 7 -5.94 -4.56 -15.06
C CYS A 7 -6.56 -5.59 -16.01
N PHE A 8 -6.68 -6.83 -15.55
CA PHE A 8 -7.29 -7.92 -16.30
C PHE A 8 -8.49 -8.48 -15.55
N TYR A 9 -9.56 -8.78 -16.26
CA TYR A 9 -10.79 -9.33 -15.70
C TYR A 9 -11.46 -10.27 -16.71
N LYS A 10 -12.19 -11.25 -16.19
CA LYS A 10 -12.95 -12.19 -17.02
C LYS A 10 -14.31 -11.60 -17.35
N GLU A 11 -14.67 -11.60 -18.63
CA GLU A 11 -16.02 -11.24 -19.08
C GLU A 11 -16.55 -12.34 -20.02
N GLY A 12 -17.53 -13.10 -19.53
CA GLY A 12 -17.98 -14.32 -20.21
C GLY A 12 -16.83 -15.33 -20.38
N ASN A 13 -16.50 -15.63 -21.64
CA ASN A 13 -15.41 -16.55 -22.00
C ASN A 13 -14.11 -15.82 -22.39
N GLU A 14 -14.09 -14.50 -22.39
CA GLU A 14 -12.91 -13.69 -22.75
C GLU A 14 -12.18 -13.20 -21.50
N ILE A 15 -10.86 -13.02 -21.62
CA ILE A 15 -10.08 -12.21 -20.67
C ILE A 15 -9.91 -10.83 -21.28
N ARG A 16 -10.52 -9.83 -20.65
CA ARG A 16 -10.42 -8.43 -21.04
C ARG A 16 -9.49 -7.69 -20.10
N GLY A 17 -9.07 -6.51 -20.51
CA GLY A 17 -8.27 -5.65 -19.66
C GLY A 17 -8.26 -4.20 -20.09
N VAL A 18 -7.58 -3.40 -19.29
CA VAL A 18 -7.32 -1.98 -19.51
C VAL A 18 -5.84 -1.73 -19.24
N THR A 19 -5.19 -0.98 -20.13
CA THR A 19 -3.87 -0.39 -19.87
C THR A 19 -4.08 1.10 -19.64
N HIS A 20 -3.50 1.62 -18.56
CA HIS A 20 -3.67 3.00 -18.15
C HIS A 20 -2.31 3.63 -17.86
N PRO A 21 -1.88 4.64 -18.64
CA PRO A 21 -0.69 5.43 -18.34
C PRO A 21 -0.86 6.21 -17.03
N PHE A 22 0.16 6.30 -16.18
CA PHE A 22 0.06 7.02 -14.91
C PHE A 22 -0.25 8.52 -15.05
N GLU A 23 0.18 9.13 -16.15
CA GLU A 23 0.14 10.59 -16.34
C GLU A 23 -1.07 11.04 -17.18
N THR A 24 -1.93 10.13 -17.66
CA THR A 24 -3.05 10.49 -18.55
C THR A 24 -4.34 9.81 -18.14
N ASN A 25 -5.48 10.47 -18.40
CA ASN A 25 -6.81 9.90 -18.15
C ASN A 25 -7.32 9.06 -19.34
N ILE A 26 -6.43 8.47 -20.14
CA ILE A 26 -6.81 7.73 -21.36
C ILE A 26 -6.63 6.24 -21.10
N ASP A 27 -7.75 5.52 -21.04
CA ASP A 27 -7.78 4.07 -20.93
C ASP A 27 -7.66 3.39 -22.29
N ALA A 28 -6.77 2.40 -22.38
CA ALA A 28 -6.59 1.58 -23.56
C ALA A 28 -7.16 0.16 -23.32
N PRO A 29 -8.47 -0.07 -23.62
CA PRO A 29 -9.11 -1.37 -23.47
C PRO A 29 -8.48 -2.41 -24.40
N ASN A 30 -8.36 -3.63 -23.90
CA ASN A 30 -7.68 -4.73 -24.58
C ASN A 30 -8.31 -6.10 -24.30
N ILE A 31 -7.95 -7.07 -25.12
CA ILE A 31 -8.28 -8.50 -24.95
C ILE A 31 -6.96 -9.27 -24.85
N ALA A 32 -6.91 -10.20 -23.91
CA ALA A 32 -5.79 -11.10 -23.71
C ALA A 32 -6.13 -12.50 -24.25
N GLU A 33 -5.30 -13.01 -25.15
CA GLU A 33 -5.44 -14.32 -25.78
C GLU A 33 -4.16 -15.13 -25.58
N LEU A 34 -4.27 -16.40 -25.17
CA LEU A 34 -3.10 -17.29 -25.18
C LEU A 34 -2.78 -17.68 -26.63
N LYS A 35 -1.54 -17.44 -27.08
CA LYS A 35 -1.07 -17.80 -28.42
C LYS A 35 0.36 -18.31 -28.37
N THR A 36 0.63 -19.29 -29.23
CA THR A 36 1.99 -19.76 -29.50
C THR A 36 2.55 -18.97 -30.69
N PHE A 37 3.72 -18.36 -30.50
CA PHE A 37 4.46 -17.69 -31.57
C PHE A 37 5.76 -18.43 -31.85
N GLU A 38 6.10 -18.58 -33.13
CA GLU A 38 7.38 -19.19 -33.54
C GLU A 38 8.56 -18.39 -32.96
N GLY A 39 9.53 -19.08 -32.36
CA GLY A 39 10.69 -18.48 -31.69
C GLY A 39 10.43 -17.92 -30.29
N PHE A 40 9.18 -17.73 -29.86
CA PHE A 40 8.82 -17.20 -28.53
C PHE A 40 8.06 -18.20 -27.65
N GLY A 41 7.42 -19.21 -28.23
CA GLY A 41 6.61 -20.19 -27.53
C GLY A 41 5.26 -19.60 -27.08
N ASP A 42 4.71 -20.16 -25.99
CA ASP A 42 3.40 -19.75 -25.45
C ASP A 42 3.49 -18.42 -24.71
N LEU A 43 2.67 -17.48 -25.15
CA LEU A 43 2.58 -16.11 -24.67
C LEU A 43 1.12 -15.67 -24.57
N VAL A 44 0.88 -14.64 -23.77
CA VAL A 44 -0.38 -13.90 -23.80
C VAL A 44 -0.23 -12.76 -24.81
N TYR A 45 -1.01 -12.83 -25.88
CA TYR A 45 -1.16 -11.79 -26.88
C TYR A 45 -2.20 -10.77 -26.43
N LEU A 46 -1.79 -9.51 -26.29
CA LEU A 46 -2.65 -8.41 -25.89
C LEU A 46 -3.03 -7.55 -27.09
N LYS A 47 -4.32 -7.55 -27.44
CA LYS A 47 -4.86 -6.75 -28.56
C LYS A 47 -5.68 -5.58 -28.03
N TYR A 48 -5.25 -4.36 -28.35
CA TYR A 48 -6.01 -3.15 -28.02
C TYR A 48 -7.23 -3.00 -28.93
N ARG A 49 -8.33 -2.48 -28.36
CA ARG A 49 -9.63 -2.37 -29.06
C ARG A 49 -9.95 -0.95 -29.54
N SER A 50 -9.43 0.08 -28.89
CA SER A 50 -9.71 1.46 -29.32
C SER A 50 -8.95 1.79 -30.61
N PRO A 51 -9.56 2.52 -31.58
CA PRO A 51 -8.93 2.85 -32.85
C PRO A 51 -7.56 3.54 -32.73
N GLU A 52 -7.39 4.42 -31.75
CA GLU A 52 -6.16 5.15 -31.47
C GLU A 52 -5.00 4.24 -31.00
N PHE A 53 -5.32 3.04 -30.50
CA PHE A 53 -4.35 2.07 -30.01
C PHE A 53 -4.29 0.79 -30.86
N SER A 54 -5.08 0.69 -31.95
CA SER A 54 -5.25 -0.57 -32.69
C SER A 54 -4.00 -1.04 -33.43
N ILE A 55 -3.02 -0.15 -33.61
CA ILE A 55 -1.71 -0.46 -34.21
C ILE A 55 -0.68 -0.91 -33.17
N PHE A 56 -1.03 -0.93 -31.88
CA PHE A 56 -0.17 -1.44 -30.84
C PHE A 56 -0.62 -2.84 -30.44
N TYR A 57 0.33 -3.66 -29.99
CA TYR A 57 0.05 -4.90 -29.29
C TYR A 57 1.17 -5.24 -28.32
N ASP A 58 0.83 -6.01 -27.29
CA ASP A 58 1.82 -6.51 -26.35
C ASP A 58 1.90 -8.03 -26.41
N LEU A 59 3.11 -8.55 -26.20
CA LEU A 59 3.37 -9.95 -25.92
C LEU A 59 3.79 -10.08 -24.47
N LEU A 60 3.04 -10.84 -23.69
CA LEU A 60 3.29 -11.01 -22.26
C LEU A 60 3.71 -12.45 -21.96
N LYS A 61 4.82 -12.60 -21.25
CA LYS A 61 5.28 -13.86 -20.66
C LYS A 61 5.01 -13.85 -19.17
N ILE A 62 4.17 -14.78 -18.73
CA ILE A 62 3.98 -15.04 -17.30
C ILE A 62 5.25 -15.72 -16.79
N VAL A 63 5.93 -15.09 -15.84
CA VAL A 63 7.11 -15.67 -15.17
C VAL A 63 6.64 -16.49 -13.97
N ASP A 64 5.80 -15.89 -13.14
CA ASP A 64 5.15 -16.54 -12.01
C ASP A 64 3.79 -15.87 -11.71
N LYS A 65 3.21 -16.17 -10.55
CA LYS A 65 1.90 -15.63 -10.13
C LYS A 65 1.86 -14.11 -9.95
N ASP A 66 3.01 -13.48 -9.74
CA ASP A 66 3.14 -12.08 -9.34
C ASP A 66 3.97 -11.27 -10.35
N ILE A 67 4.71 -11.90 -11.26
CA ILE A 67 5.57 -11.25 -12.24
C ILE A 67 5.21 -11.62 -13.69
N VAL A 68 5.10 -10.60 -14.53
CA VAL A 68 4.91 -10.71 -15.98
C VAL A 68 5.98 -9.88 -16.69
N LEU A 69 6.64 -10.45 -17.70
CA LEU A 69 7.48 -9.71 -18.64
C LEU A 69 6.67 -9.37 -19.88
N GLY A 70 6.83 -8.17 -20.40
CA GLY A 70 6.10 -7.68 -21.55
C GLY A 70 7.02 -7.06 -22.59
N LYS A 71 6.64 -7.24 -23.86
CA LYS A 71 7.20 -6.52 -25.01
C LYS A 71 6.06 -5.80 -25.72
N ALA A 72 6.20 -4.50 -25.94
CA ALA A 72 5.24 -3.71 -26.72
C ALA A 72 5.73 -3.55 -28.16
N PHE A 73 4.81 -3.62 -29.12
CA PHE A 73 5.10 -3.52 -30.54
C PHE A 73 4.18 -2.53 -31.24
N LEU A 74 4.70 -1.90 -32.29
CA LEU A 74 3.95 -1.09 -33.26
C LEU A 74 3.80 -1.88 -34.57
N GLY A 75 2.58 -2.13 -35.00
CA GLY A 75 2.26 -2.84 -36.24
C GLY A 75 1.41 -4.08 -35.97
N PHE A 76 1.58 -5.10 -36.80
CA PHE A 76 0.80 -6.33 -36.73
C PHE A 76 1.70 -7.54 -36.50
N PRO A 77 1.36 -8.46 -35.58
CA PRO A 77 2.14 -9.66 -35.38
C PRO A 77 2.22 -10.52 -36.66
N PRO A 78 3.33 -11.24 -36.90
CA PRO A 78 4.57 -11.24 -36.10
C PRO A 78 5.57 -10.15 -36.50
N PHE A 79 5.22 -9.23 -37.40
CA PHE A 79 6.14 -8.28 -38.03
C PHE A 79 6.14 -6.87 -37.42
N GLY A 80 5.57 -6.70 -36.23
CA GLY A 80 5.57 -5.42 -35.53
C GLY A 80 6.97 -4.95 -35.17
N ASN A 81 7.19 -3.63 -35.19
CA ASN A 81 8.41 -3.02 -34.69
C ASN A 81 8.38 -2.99 -33.17
N HIS A 82 9.39 -3.57 -32.52
CA HIS A 82 9.54 -3.54 -31.07
C HIS A 82 9.75 -2.10 -30.59
N ILE A 83 8.97 -1.68 -29.57
CA ILE A 83 9.03 -0.31 -29.02
C ILE A 83 9.74 -0.30 -27.67
N LEU A 84 9.34 -1.19 -26.75
CA LEU A 84 9.89 -1.23 -25.39
C LEU A 84 9.71 -2.61 -24.74
N ASP A 85 10.60 -2.90 -23.81
CA ASP A 85 10.51 -4.00 -22.86
C ASP A 85 10.05 -3.47 -21.50
N PHE A 86 9.18 -4.21 -20.83
CA PHE A 86 8.66 -3.84 -19.53
C PHE A 86 8.48 -5.07 -18.64
N SER A 87 8.48 -4.84 -17.33
CA SER A 87 8.05 -5.81 -16.33
C SER A 87 6.83 -5.26 -15.61
N MET A 88 5.92 -6.15 -15.25
CA MET A 88 4.77 -5.84 -14.40
C MET A 88 4.83 -6.74 -13.19
N SER A 89 4.72 -6.13 -12.02
CA SER A 89 4.38 -6.83 -10.80
C SER A 89 2.87 -6.75 -10.58
N ARG A 90 2.30 -7.79 -9.97
CA ARG A 90 0.94 -7.74 -9.44
C ARG A 90 0.83 -6.51 -8.53
N ARG A 91 -0.26 -5.75 -8.66
CA ARG A 91 -0.55 -4.64 -7.76
C ARG A 91 -0.53 -5.14 -6.32
N TYR A 92 0.42 -4.66 -5.53
CA TYR A 92 0.56 -5.05 -4.15
C TYR A 92 -0.51 -4.38 -3.28
N SER A 93 -0.95 -5.09 -2.23
CA SER A 93 -1.86 -4.54 -1.23
C SER A 93 -1.13 -3.52 -0.35
N VAL A 94 -1.89 -2.86 0.53
CA VAL A 94 -1.36 -2.03 1.63
C VAL A 94 -0.31 -2.74 2.49
N ASP A 95 -0.19 -4.07 2.42
CA ASP A 95 0.82 -4.83 3.17
C ASP A 95 2.25 -4.64 2.61
N PHE A 96 2.40 -4.06 1.41
CA PHE A 96 3.69 -3.75 0.79
C PHE A 96 3.83 -2.24 0.50
N MET A 97 3.09 -1.41 1.24
CA MET A 97 3.18 0.03 1.11
C MET A 97 4.58 0.53 1.50
N THR A 98 5.04 1.57 0.83
CA THR A 98 6.21 2.34 1.26
C THR A 98 5.86 3.28 2.41
N GLU A 99 6.86 3.89 3.03
CA GLU A 99 6.60 4.99 3.99
C GLU A 99 5.86 6.19 3.34
N GLU A 100 6.11 6.48 2.06
CA GLU A 100 5.43 7.55 1.32
C GLU A 100 3.96 7.21 1.05
N ASP A 101 3.67 5.96 0.69
CA ASP A 101 2.30 5.47 0.57
C ASP A 101 1.55 5.57 1.91
N HIS A 102 2.20 5.17 3.01
CA HIS A 102 1.63 5.31 4.34
C HIS A 102 1.31 6.77 4.68
N GLU A 103 2.28 7.67 4.47
CA GLU A 103 2.10 9.10 4.72
C GLU A 103 0.93 9.67 3.90
N THR A 104 0.85 9.32 2.63
CA THR A 104 -0.25 9.72 1.74
C THR A 104 -1.60 9.25 2.27
N ILE A 105 -1.70 7.98 2.70
CA ILE A 105 -2.92 7.44 3.31
C ILE A 105 -3.24 8.19 4.61
N TYR A 106 -2.26 8.39 5.48
CA TYR A 106 -2.40 9.02 6.79
C TYR A 106 -2.89 10.46 6.70
N GLU A 107 -2.37 11.24 5.74
CA GLU A 107 -2.70 12.66 5.60
C GLU A 107 -3.95 12.90 4.74
N GLN A 108 -4.18 12.11 3.69
CA GLN A 108 -5.22 12.42 2.69
C GLN A 108 -6.45 11.52 2.77
N TYR A 109 -6.32 10.29 3.28
CA TYR A 109 -7.39 9.28 3.18
C TYR A 109 -7.84 8.73 4.54
N ALA A 110 -7.14 9.04 5.62
CA ALA A 110 -7.45 8.61 6.98
C ALA A 110 -8.08 9.74 7.81
N ARG A 111 -8.86 9.37 8.82
CA ARG A 111 -9.48 10.32 9.76
C ARG A 111 -9.35 9.87 11.21
N SER A 112 -9.64 10.76 12.15
CA SER A 112 -9.79 10.37 13.55
C SER A 112 -10.91 9.31 13.72
N PRO A 113 -10.67 8.22 14.47
CA PRO A 113 -11.69 7.23 14.76
C PRO A 113 -12.66 7.67 15.86
N ALA A 114 -13.91 7.20 15.81
CA ALA A 114 -14.78 7.22 16.97
C ALA A 114 -14.46 6.05 17.92
N ALA A 115 -14.73 6.22 19.22
CA ALA A 115 -14.41 5.22 20.25
C ALA A 115 -15.00 3.83 19.97
N ASP A 116 -16.23 3.76 19.44
CA ASP A 116 -16.88 2.48 19.15
C ASP A 116 -16.33 1.80 17.89
N GLU A 117 -15.73 2.56 16.96
CA GLU A 117 -15.18 2.01 15.72
C GLU A 117 -13.92 1.18 15.96
N ILE A 118 -13.17 1.46 17.02
CA ILE A 118 -11.87 0.81 17.26
C ILE A 118 -11.97 -0.39 18.20
N MET A 119 -13.13 -0.62 18.82
CA MET A 119 -13.32 -1.68 19.80
C MET A 119 -12.89 -3.05 19.27
N GLY A 120 -12.31 -3.86 20.15
CA GLY A 120 -11.83 -5.20 19.81
C GLY A 120 -10.34 -5.26 19.53
N ARG A 121 -9.91 -6.31 18.81
CA ARG A 121 -8.50 -6.68 18.66
C ARG A 121 -7.98 -6.34 17.26
N TRP A 122 -6.74 -5.87 17.23
CA TRP A 122 -6.05 -5.43 16.01
C TRP A 122 -4.63 -5.96 15.98
N ASN A 123 -4.23 -6.51 14.85
CA ASN A 123 -2.86 -6.91 14.56
C ASN A 123 -2.11 -5.76 13.89
N GLY A 124 -1.00 -5.37 14.49
CA GLY A 124 -0.09 -4.34 13.99
C GLY A 124 1.14 -4.90 13.31
N ARG A 125 1.51 -4.29 12.18
CA ARG A 125 2.74 -4.56 11.42
C ARG A 125 3.44 -3.26 11.14
N LEU A 126 4.77 -3.26 11.16
CA LEU A 126 5.54 -2.08 10.77
C LEU A 126 5.47 -1.92 9.25
N VAL A 127 5.51 -0.67 8.79
CA VAL A 127 5.72 -0.36 7.39
C VAL A 127 7.22 -0.52 7.10
N SER A 128 7.56 -1.21 6.01
CA SER A 128 8.95 -1.44 5.61
C SER A 128 9.03 -1.60 4.10
N ASP A 129 9.93 -0.83 3.48
CA ASP A 129 10.19 -0.88 2.05
C ASP A 129 10.86 -2.19 1.59
N SER A 130 11.36 -3.00 2.54
CA SER A 130 12.18 -4.18 2.25
C SER A 130 11.47 -5.51 2.45
N ALA A 131 10.46 -5.58 3.32
CA ALA A 131 9.76 -6.83 3.61
C ALA A 131 8.42 -6.61 4.33
N LEU A 132 7.49 -7.53 4.14
CA LEU A 132 6.32 -7.65 5.01
C LEU A 132 6.77 -8.08 6.42
N THR A 133 6.67 -7.19 7.39
CA THR A 133 7.05 -7.52 8.77
C THR A 133 6.07 -8.51 9.39
N PRO A 134 6.48 -9.37 10.34
CA PRO A 134 5.53 -10.13 11.16
C PRO A 134 4.60 -9.18 11.93
N VAL A 135 3.56 -9.75 12.56
CA VAL A 135 2.76 -9.00 13.53
C VAL A 135 3.67 -8.64 14.71
N THR A 136 3.98 -7.35 14.85
CA THR A 136 4.87 -6.82 15.89
C THR A 136 4.08 -6.29 17.09
N GLN A 137 2.81 -5.93 16.87
CA GLN A 137 1.94 -5.31 17.85
C GLN A 137 0.57 -6.01 17.84
N VAL A 138 -0.05 -6.16 19.00
CA VAL A 138 -1.48 -6.47 19.09
C VAL A 138 -2.12 -5.46 20.02
N PHE A 139 -3.10 -4.72 19.51
CA PHE A 139 -3.86 -3.74 20.29
C PHE A 139 -5.25 -4.28 20.58
N THR A 140 -5.66 -4.22 21.84
CA THR A 140 -6.99 -4.63 22.28
C THR A 140 -7.67 -3.44 22.92
N TYR A 141 -8.65 -2.87 22.22
CA TYR A 141 -9.43 -1.73 22.69
C TYR A 141 -10.66 -2.23 23.44
N THR A 142 -10.79 -1.79 24.69
CA THR A 142 -11.89 -2.15 25.59
C THR A 142 -12.45 -0.90 26.26
N ARG A 143 -13.61 -1.06 26.92
CA ARG A 143 -14.13 -0.08 27.87
C ARG A 143 -13.99 -0.66 29.26
N ASP A 144 -13.53 0.16 30.20
CA ASP A 144 -13.53 -0.24 31.61
C ASP A 144 -14.95 -0.20 32.21
N ASN A 145 -15.04 -0.54 33.50
CA ASN A 145 -16.30 -0.64 34.23
C ASN A 145 -17.08 0.70 34.33
N ILE A 146 -16.43 1.83 34.02
CA ILE A 146 -17.05 3.16 33.99
C ILE A 146 -17.24 3.67 32.55
N GLY A 147 -17.02 2.81 31.56
CA GLY A 147 -17.24 3.10 30.14
C GLY A 147 -16.09 3.85 29.46
N LYS A 148 -14.96 4.07 30.15
CA LYS A 148 -13.81 4.79 29.60
C LYS A 148 -12.99 3.86 28.70
N LEU A 149 -12.62 4.38 27.54
CA LEU A 149 -11.83 3.68 26.54
C LEU A 149 -10.40 3.42 27.06
N GLN A 150 -9.93 2.19 26.92
CA GLN A 150 -8.59 1.74 27.28
C GLN A 150 -8.03 0.87 26.15
N MET A 151 -6.70 0.80 26.05
CA MET A 151 -6.04 -0.11 25.11
C MET A 151 -4.95 -0.90 25.82
N GLU A 152 -5.03 -2.22 25.68
CA GLU A 152 -3.98 -3.15 26.05
C GLU A 152 -3.12 -3.47 24.84
N TYR A 153 -1.80 -3.32 24.97
CA TYR A 153 -0.87 -3.67 23.92
C TYR A 153 -0.07 -4.94 24.26
N LEU A 154 0.31 -5.66 23.20
CA LEU A 154 1.33 -6.69 23.23
C LEU A 154 2.35 -6.37 22.13
N PHE A 155 3.57 -6.00 22.51
CA PHE A 155 4.67 -5.70 21.60
C PHE A 155 5.69 -6.86 21.58
N GLY A 156 6.03 -7.34 20.39
CA GLY A 156 7.00 -8.43 20.18
C GLY A 156 6.65 -9.73 20.89
N GLY A 157 5.38 -9.93 21.28
CA GLY A 157 4.93 -11.08 22.07
C GLY A 157 5.38 -11.09 23.54
N LEU A 158 6.14 -10.09 23.99
CA LEU A 158 6.81 -10.10 25.29
C LEU A 158 6.37 -8.94 26.19
N LEU A 159 6.33 -7.72 25.63
CA LEU A 159 6.02 -6.51 26.40
C LEU A 159 4.52 -6.25 26.38
N ARG A 160 3.92 -6.06 27.55
CA ARG A 160 2.50 -5.77 27.71
C ARG A 160 2.30 -4.55 28.59
N GLY A 161 1.25 -3.80 28.31
CA GLY A 161 0.84 -2.66 29.13
C GLY A 161 -0.50 -2.11 28.71
N ILE A 162 -0.92 -1.06 29.41
CA ILE A 162 -2.17 -0.34 29.14
C ILE A 162 -1.79 1.08 28.76
N LEU A 163 -2.30 1.56 27.63
CA LEU A 163 -2.10 2.94 27.18
C LEU A 163 -3.30 3.82 27.51
N ARG A 164 -3.01 5.09 27.80
CA ARG A 164 -4.05 6.12 27.90
C ARG A 164 -4.39 6.60 26.49
N ILE A 165 -5.67 6.54 26.14
CA ILE A 165 -6.17 7.03 24.86
C ILE A 165 -6.71 8.45 25.01
N THR A 166 -6.37 9.29 24.04
CA THR A 166 -6.97 10.61 23.83
C THR A 166 -7.42 10.72 22.37
N LEU A 167 -8.72 10.88 22.15
CA LEU A 167 -9.26 11.14 20.82
C LEU A 167 -9.28 12.66 20.57
N THR A 168 -8.66 13.11 19.48
CA THR A 168 -8.73 14.49 18.99
C THR A 168 -9.50 14.55 17.67
N PRO A 169 -9.88 15.74 17.18
CA PRO A 169 -10.48 15.87 15.85
C PRO A 169 -9.59 15.32 14.73
N GLU A 170 -8.26 15.37 14.90
CA GLU A 170 -7.28 14.97 13.89
C GLU A 170 -6.98 13.47 13.94
N GLN A 171 -6.79 12.89 15.14
CA GLN A 171 -6.35 11.52 15.31
C GLN A 171 -6.59 10.97 16.73
N MET A 172 -6.36 9.67 16.91
CA MET A 172 -6.25 9.03 18.21
C MET A 172 -4.80 9.04 18.68
N ASN A 173 -4.54 9.64 19.84
CA ASN A 173 -3.23 9.60 20.49
C ASN A 173 -3.21 8.55 21.61
N MET A 174 -2.17 7.72 21.66
CA MET A 174 -1.99 6.72 22.71
C MET A 174 -0.65 6.92 23.39
N TYR A 175 -0.69 7.19 24.70
CA TYR A 175 0.50 7.52 25.47
C TYR A 175 0.90 6.33 26.34
N ASP A 176 2.18 5.96 26.26
CA ASP A 176 2.82 5.00 27.15
C ASP A 176 3.59 5.72 28.27
N PHE A 177 4.47 5.00 28.98
CA PHE A 177 5.28 5.56 30.05
C PHE A 177 6.54 6.30 29.55
N THR A 178 6.79 6.26 28.25
CA THR A 178 7.87 7.00 27.59
C THR A 178 7.35 8.36 27.12
N ASP A 179 8.25 9.24 26.67
CA ASP A 179 7.85 10.49 26.02
C ASP A 179 7.37 10.29 24.57
N TRP A 180 7.39 9.05 24.06
CA TRP A 180 6.86 8.71 22.74
C TRP A 180 5.38 8.40 22.85
N HIS A 181 4.67 8.59 21.75
CA HIS A 181 3.25 8.26 21.68
C HIS A 181 2.86 7.79 20.29
N ASP A 182 1.81 6.98 20.24
CA ASP A 182 1.19 6.60 18.99
C ASP A 182 0.22 7.67 18.52
N GLU A 183 0.21 7.93 17.22
CA GLU A 183 -0.75 8.74 16.51
C GLU A 183 -1.44 7.84 15.48
N VAL A 184 -2.75 7.60 15.62
CA VAL A 184 -3.48 6.59 14.84
C VAL A 184 -4.73 7.18 14.21
N LYS A 185 -4.96 6.85 12.94
CA LYS A 185 -6.15 7.22 12.18
C LYS A 185 -6.80 5.99 11.55
N ILE A 186 -8.12 6.02 11.38
CA ILE A 186 -8.89 4.96 10.72
C ILE A 186 -9.09 5.30 9.24
N VAL A 187 -8.95 4.28 8.39
CA VAL A 187 -9.16 4.38 6.94
C VAL A 187 -10.44 3.65 6.55
N THR A 188 -10.60 2.43 7.06
CA THR A 188 -11.83 1.63 6.90
C THR A 188 -12.16 0.92 8.21
N LYS A 189 -13.34 0.31 8.31
CA LYS A 189 -13.75 -0.43 9.51
C LYS A 189 -12.77 -1.53 9.97
N ASP A 190 -11.93 -2.03 9.07
CA ASP A 190 -10.98 -3.14 9.35
C ASP A 190 -9.51 -2.74 9.12
N PHE A 191 -9.24 -1.45 8.90
CA PHE A 191 -7.89 -0.96 8.61
C PHE A 191 -7.63 0.43 9.20
N MET A 192 -6.57 0.52 10.00
CA MET A 192 -6.03 1.78 10.51
C MET A 192 -4.55 1.92 10.12
N VAL A 193 -4.09 3.17 10.09
CA VAL A 193 -2.70 3.55 9.90
C VAL A 193 -2.24 4.32 11.13
N GLY A 194 -0.99 4.13 11.53
CA GLY A 194 -0.47 4.74 12.73
C GLY A 194 1.02 4.97 12.70
N LYS A 195 1.47 5.81 13.60
CA LYS A 195 2.88 6.14 13.77
C LYS A 195 3.23 6.30 15.23
N TRP A 196 4.35 5.71 15.65
CA TRP A 196 4.90 5.88 16.99
C TRP A 196 5.97 6.95 16.94
N CYS A 197 5.71 8.10 17.55
CA CYS A 197 6.46 9.33 17.36
C CYS A 197 7.24 9.71 18.61
N SER A 198 8.47 10.18 18.42
CA SER A 198 9.21 10.88 19.46
C SER A 198 8.64 12.30 19.67
N PRO A 199 8.98 12.97 20.78
CA PRO A 199 8.75 14.40 20.91
C PRO A 199 9.38 15.20 19.78
N TRP A 200 8.78 16.33 19.44
CA TRP A 200 9.36 17.31 18.53
C TRP A 200 10.62 17.93 19.13
N THR A 201 11.66 18.07 18.31
CA THR A 201 12.90 18.76 18.66
C THR A 201 13.26 19.81 17.63
N GLN A 202 13.87 20.90 18.08
CA GLN A 202 14.43 21.95 17.20
C GLN A 202 15.73 21.49 16.53
N ILE A 203 16.31 20.38 16.97
CA ILE A 203 17.49 19.80 16.34
C ILE A 203 17.07 19.26 14.96
N PRO A 204 17.71 19.68 13.86
CA PRO A 204 17.39 19.17 12.54
C PRO A 204 17.89 17.73 12.41
N LEU A 205 16.96 16.78 12.40
CA LEU A 205 17.25 15.39 12.08
C LEU A 205 17.36 15.26 10.56
N ASN A 206 18.56 14.98 10.06
CA ASN A 206 18.83 14.84 8.63
C ASN A 206 18.82 13.38 8.15
N PHE A 207 18.87 12.43 9.09
CA PHE A 207 18.76 11.00 8.81
C PHE A 207 17.96 10.32 9.91
N GLY A 208 17.29 9.23 9.54
CA GLY A 208 16.66 8.30 10.46
C GLY A 208 17.46 7.00 10.51
N PRO A 209 17.80 6.45 11.69
CA PRO A 209 18.49 5.18 11.75
C PRO A 209 17.54 4.03 11.40
N SER A 210 17.89 3.26 10.36
CA SER A 210 17.23 1.99 9.99
C SER A 210 15.73 2.13 9.73
N PHE A 211 14.88 1.81 10.70
CA PHE A 211 13.42 1.78 10.62
C PHE A 211 12.75 3.03 11.22
N LEU A 212 13.52 3.97 11.77
CA LEU A 212 13.00 5.25 12.22
C LEU A 212 12.94 6.21 11.03
N GLY A 213 11.73 6.58 10.60
CA GLY A 213 11.52 7.70 9.70
C GLY A 213 11.73 9.05 10.41
N VAL A 214 11.99 10.10 9.65
CA VAL A 214 12.10 11.48 10.17
C VAL A 214 10.94 12.31 9.64
N GLU A 215 10.15 12.86 10.55
CA GLU A 215 9.15 13.87 10.22
C GLU A 215 9.71 15.27 10.46
N ARG A 216 9.32 16.21 9.60
CA ARG A 216 9.70 17.62 9.69
C ARG A 216 8.45 18.47 9.58
N GLY A 217 8.34 19.48 10.42
CA GLY A 217 7.21 20.38 10.47
C GLY A 217 7.56 21.72 11.09
N SER A 218 6.54 22.57 11.27
CA SER A 218 6.69 23.88 11.91
C SER A 218 7.25 23.81 13.34
N GLN A 219 7.10 22.66 14.01
CA GLN A 219 7.59 22.41 15.37
C GLN A 219 9.02 21.85 15.40
N GLY A 220 9.68 21.69 14.26
CA GLY A 220 11.03 21.14 14.13
C GLY A 220 11.05 19.77 13.46
N SER A 221 11.75 18.81 14.03
CA SER A 221 11.78 17.43 13.53
C SER A 221 11.60 16.40 14.64
N ARG A 222 11.18 15.18 14.27
CA ARG A 222 11.02 14.05 15.19
C ARG A 222 11.27 12.73 14.49
N PHE A 223 11.56 11.69 15.28
CA PHE A 223 11.55 10.33 14.77
C PHE A 223 10.13 9.76 14.79
N SER A 224 9.86 8.85 13.85
CA SER A 224 8.59 8.14 13.77
C SER A 224 8.81 6.71 13.28
N ILE A 225 8.02 5.77 13.79
CA ILE A 225 7.89 4.43 13.22
C ILE A 225 6.48 4.29 12.68
N ARG A 226 6.36 4.03 11.39
CA ARG A 226 5.06 3.82 10.74
C ARG A 226 4.61 2.38 10.89
N PHE A 227 3.31 2.19 11.10
CA PHE A 227 2.70 0.89 11.24
C PHE A 227 1.26 0.89 10.70
N THR A 228 0.77 -0.30 10.41
CA THR A 228 -0.62 -0.54 10.03
C THR A 228 -1.30 -1.41 11.07
N LEU A 229 -2.61 -1.27 11.24
CA LEU A 229 -3.42 -2.13 12.10
C LEU A 229 -4.55 -2.76 11.29
N ARG A 230 -4.70 -4.08 11.40
CA ARG A 230 -5.81 -4.84 10.81
C ARG A 230 -6.64 -5.51 11.89
N ARG A 231 -7.96 -5.44 11.76
CA ARG A 231 -8.89 -6.07 12.71
C ARG A 231 -8.76 -7.60 12.66
N ILE A 232 -8.90 -8.25 13.82
CA ILE A 232 -8.92 -9.71 14.00
C ILE A 232 -10.36 -10.21 14.07
#